data_AF-A0A640W0E9-F1
#
_entry.id   AF-A0A640W0E9-F1
#
_cell.length_a   1.000
_cell.length_b   1.000
_cell.length_c   1.000
_cell.angle_alpha   90.00
_cell.angle_beta   90.00
_cell.angle_gamma   90.00
#
_symmetry.space_group_name_H-M   'P 1'
#
loop_
_entity.id
_entity.type
_entity.pdbx_description
1 polymer ?
#
loop_
_entity_poly.entity_id
_entity_poly.type
_entity_poly.pdbx_seq_one_letter_code
_entity_poly.pdbx_strand_id
1 'polypeptide(L)'
;MHIYTFMTKNISLSDDAYNALAALKEKDKSFSDIILEITKKYGKKNLTSFAGKWHGSKEEAKKIFEEIMQERRKTRARDFPIE
;
A
#
# COMPACT_ATOMS: atom_id res chain seq x y z
N MET A 1 -31.81 -16.55 -17.51
CA MET A 1 -30.44 -16.08 -17.80
C MET A 1 -30.36 -14.62 -17.41
N HIS A 2 -29.92 -14.32 -16.18
CA HIS A 2 -29.78 -12.94 -15.72
C HIS A 2 -28.46 -12.38 -16.25
N ILE A 3 -28.56 -11.56 -17.30
CA ILE A 3 -27.43 -10.81 -17.85
C ILE A 3 -27.25 -9.60 -16.92
N TYR A 4 -26.39 -9.73 -15.91
CA TYR A 4 -25.94 -8.57 -15.15
C TYR A 4 -25.15 -7.67 -16.10
N THR A 5 -25.78 -6.61 -16.57
CA THR A 5 -25.11 -5.57 -17.34
C THR A 5 -24.13 -4.88 -16.38
N PHE A 6 -22.84 -5.21 -16.49
CA PHE A 6 -21.81 -4.52 -15.72
C PHE A 6 -21.80 -3.06 -16.19
N MET A 7 -22.37 -2.16 -15.39
CA MET A 7 -22.49 -0.75 -15.73
C MET A 7 -21.09 -0.15 -15.87
N THR A 8 -20.67 0.11 -17.11
CA THR A 8 -19.36 0.72 -17.40
C THR A 8 -19.43 2.22 -17.16
N LYS A 9 -18.39 2.77 -16.53
CA LYS A 9 -18.18 4.21 -16.41
C LYS A 9 -17.01 4.59 -17.29
N ASN A 10 -17.24 5.50 -18.22
CA ASN A 10 -16.19 6.01 -19.09
C ASN A 10 -15.46 7.14 -18.36
N ILE A 11 -14.13 7.10 -18.38
CA ILE A 11 -13.27 8.19 -17.90
C ILE A 11 -12.42 8.66 -19.08
N SER A 12 -12.26 9.97 -19.20
CA SER A 12 -11.32 10.55 -20.17
C SER A 12 -9.92 10.58 -19.55
N LEU A 13 -8.92 10.13 -20.30
CA LEU A 13 -7.52 10.17 -19.91
C LEU A 13 -6.77 11.06 -20.91
N SER A 14 -5.73 11.76 -20.45
CA SER A 14 -4.74 12.32 -21.38
C SER A 14 -3.97 11.20 -22.07
N ASP A 15 -3.37 11.49 -23.23
CA ASP A 15 -2.57 10.52 -23.96
C ASP A 15 -1.43 9.95 -23.08
N ASP A 16 -0.75 10.82 -22.33
CA ASP A 16 0.31 10.41 -21.40
C ASP A 16 -0.20 9.44 -20.33
N ALA A 17 -1.38 9.72 -19.74
CA ALA A 17 -1.98 8.87 -18.73
C ALA A 17 -2.40 7.51 -19.31
N TYR A 18 -2.95 7.50 -20.52
CA TYR A 18 -3.29 6.27 -21.23
C TYR A 18 -2.05 5.43 -21.51
N ASN A 19 -0.99 6.04 -22.05
CA ASN A 19 0.26 5.35 -22.39
C ASN A 19 0.93 4.77 -21.14
N ALA A 20 0.95 5.52 -20.04
CA ALA A 20 1.45 5.03 -18.76
C ALA A 20 0.65 3.81 -18.26
N LEU A 21 -0.68 3.84 -18.37
CA LEU A 21 -1.53 2.73 -17.97
C LEU A 21 -1.39 1.51 -18.90
N ALA A 22 -1.23 1.73 -20.20
CA ALA A 22 -1.02 0.68 -21.20
C ALA A 22 0.32 -0.04 -21.02
N ALA A 23 1.38 0.68 -20.64
CA ALA A 23 2.69 0.10 -20.35
C ALA A 23 2.67 -0.87 -19.15
N LEU A 24 1.71 -0.71 -18.23
CA LEU A 24 1.53 -1.57 -17.06
C LEU A 24 0.67 -2.82 -17.35
N LYS A 25 0.10 -2.94 -18.55
CA LYS A 25 -0.86 -4.00 -18.88
C LYS A 25 -0.17 -5.30 -19.28
N GLU A 26 -0.37 -6.35 -18.48
CA GLU A 26 -0.09 -7.74 -18.87
C GLU A 26 -1.13 -8.24 -19.88
N LYS A 27 -0.75 -9.21 -20.73
CA LYS A 27 -1.60 -9.69 -21.86
C LYS A 27 -3.02 -10.06 -21.43
N ASP A 28 -3.18 -10.66 -20.26
CA ASP A 28 -4.46 -11.22 -19.80
C ASP A 28 -5.24 -10.32 -18.82
N LYS A 29 -4.76 -9.10 -18.53
CA LYS A 29 -5.46 -8.15 -17.64
C LYS A 29 -6.21 -7.07 -18.42
N SER A 30 -7.39 -6.67 -17.93
CA SER A 30 -8.09 -5.48 -18.44
C SER A 30 -7.56 -4.19 -17.81
N PHE A 31 -7.86 -3.04 -18.41
CA PHE A 31 -7.53 -1.74 -17.81
C PHE A 31 -8.18 -1.55 -16.43
N SER A 32 -9.41 -2.06 -16.26
CA SER A 32 -10.11 -2.04 -14.97
C SER A 32 -9.37 -2.83 -13.89
N ASP A 33 -8.78 -3.98 -14.26
CA ASP A 33 -8.02 -4.81 -13.33
C ASP A 33 -6.76 -4.10 -12.83
N ILE A 34 -6.05 -3.41 -13.72
CA ILE A 34 -4.85 -2.64 -13.38
C ILE A 34 -5.21 -1.46 -12.47
N ILE A 35 -6.29 -0.73 -12.78
CA ILE A 35 -6.76 0.38 -11.91
C ILE A 35 -7.09 -0.16 -10.51
N LEU A 36 -7.76 -1.31 -10.42
CA LEU A 36 -8.05 -1.97 -9.14
C LEU A 36 -6.78 -2.42 -8.41
N GLU A 37 -5.80 -2.98 -9.12
CA GLU A 37 -4.53 -3.40 -8.54
C GLU A 37 -3.74 -2.21 -7.98
N ILE A 38 -3.60 -1.14 -8.76
CA ILE A 38 -2.94 0.10 -8.35
C ILE A 38 -3.63 0.70 -7.14
N THR A 39 -4.96 0.81 -7.17
CA THR A 39 -5.73 1.37 -6.04
C THR A 39 -5.72 0.49 -4.80
N LYS A 40 -5.58 -0.83 -4.91
CA LYS A 40 -5.37 -1.71 -3.75
C LYS A 40 -3.94 -1.61 -3.21
N LYS A 41 -2.95 -1.50 -4.09
CA LYS A 41 -1.52 -1.46 -3.74
C LYS A 41 -1.11 -0.12 -3.14
N TYR A 42 -1.59 0.97 -3.71
CA TYR A 42 -1.23 2.35 -3.35
C TYR A 42 -2.39 3.16 -2.76
N GLY A 43 -3.61 2.61 -2.72
CA GLY A 43 -4.71 3.23 -1.98
C GLY A 43 -4.30 3.38 -0.51
N LYS A 44 -4.70 4.51 0.10
CA LYS A 44 -4.41 4.81 1.49
C LYS A 44 -4.85 3.64 2.37
N LYS A 45 -3.92 2.75 2.74
CA LYS A 45 -4.10 1.88 3.89
C LYS A 45 -4.15 2.81 5.08
N ASN A 46 -5.36 3.10 5.57
CA ASN A 46 -5.51 3.92 6.75
C ASN A 46 -4.72 3.25 7.88
N LEU A 47 -3.82 3.96 8.55
CA LEU A 47 -3.03 3.37 9.64
C LEU A 47 -3.95 2.79 10.73
N THR A 48 -5.13 3.37 10.90
CA THR A 48 -6.17 2.86 11.81
C THR A 48 -6.67 1.46 11.42
N SER A 49 -6.55 1.05 10.15
CA SER A 49 -6.90 -0.31 9.72
C SER A 49 -6.00 -1.39 10.32
N PHE A 50 -4.89 -1.02 10.98
CA PHE A 50 -4.00 -1.93 11.69
C PHE A 50 -4.24 -1.93 13.22
N ALA A 51 -5.03 -0.99 13.75
CA ALA A 51 -5.31 -0.93 15.18
C ALA A 51 -6.03 -2.22 15.64
N GLY A 52 -5.52 -2.85 16.71
CA GLY A 52 -6.11 -4.05 17.29
C GLY A 52 -5.92 -5.35 16.50
N LYS A 53 -5.21 -5.34 15.35
CA LYS A 53 -4.93 -6.55 14.56
C LYS A 53 -3.74 -7.37 15.06
N TRP A 54 -3.04 -6.90 16.08
CA TRP A 54 -1.93 -7.63 16.68
C TRP A 54 -2.45 -8.78 17.55
N HIS A 55 -2.08 -10.01 17.18
CA HIS A 55 -2.46 -11.23 17.91
C HIS A 55 -1.31 -11.80 18.77
N GLY A 56 -0.12 -11.19 18.72
CA GLY A 56 1.03 -11.65 19.50
C GLY A 56 0.85 -11.38 20.99
N SER A 57 1.58 -12.12 21.82
CA SER A 57 1.48 -11.97 23.27
C SER A 57 2.11 -10.66 23.77
N LYS A 58 1.84 -10.31 25.03
CA LYS A 58 2.48 -9.14 25.66
C LYS A 58 4.00 -9.34 25.78
N GLU A 59 4.42 -10.57 26.04
CA GLU A 59 5.83 -10.96 26.16
C GLU A 59 6.55 -10.81 24.83
N GLU A 60 5.92 -11.23 23.73
CA GLU A 60 6.45 -11.06 22.38
C GLU A 60 6.59 -9.58 22.02
N ALA A 61 5.54 -8.78 22.28
CA ALA A 61 5.59 -7.34 22.05
C ALA A 61 6.71 -6.65 22.86
N LYS A 62 6.90 -7.06 24.12
CA LYS A 62 7.98 -6.56 24.97
C LYS A 62 9.36 -6.90 24.39
N LYS A 63 9.57 -8.14 23.94
CA LYS A 63 10.82 -8.58 23.34
C LYS A 63 11.14 -7.78 22.07
N ILE A 64 10.18 -7.64 21.16
CA ILE A 64 10.32 -6.84 19.93
C ILE A 64 10.69 -5.40 20.27
N PHE A 65 10.01 -4.80 21.26
CA PHE A 65 10.29 -3.44 21.68
C PHE A 65 11.71 -3.28 22.24
N GLU A 66 12.16 -4.22 23.07
CA GLU A 66 13.52 -4.22 23.61
C GLU A 66 14.57 -4.32 22.50
N GLU A 67 14.39 -5.21 21.52
CA GLU A 67 15.30 -5.36 20.37
C GLU A 67 15.41 -4.05 19.56
N ILE A 68 14.27 -3.41 19.25
CA ILE A 68 14.24 -2.11 18.56
C ILE A 68 15.01 -1.06 19.36
N MET A 69 14.82 -1.00 20.67
CA MET A 69 15.49 -0.02 21.52
C MET A 69 17.00 -0.26 21.61
N GLN A 70 17.43 -1.52 21.64
CA GLN A 70 18.85 -1.86 21.60
C GLN A 70 19.49 -1.41 20.28
N GLU A 71 18.81 -1.66 19.15
CA GLU A 71 19.33 -1.26 17.83
C GLU A 71 19.41 0.25 17.67
N ARG A 72 18.42 0.98 18.18
CA ARG A 72 18.42 2.45 18.22
C ARG A 72 19.55 3.01 19.08
N ARG A 73 19.93 2.34 20.18
CA ARG A 73 21.06 2.75 21.02
C ARG A 73 22.40 2.51 20.35
N LYS A 74 22.53 1.43 19.57
CA LYS A 74 23.75 1.11 18.80
C LYS A 74 23.92 2.03 17.60
N THR A 75 22.81 2.45 16.99
CA THR A 75 22.83 3.44 15.92
C THR A 75 23.20 4.79 16.55
N ARG A 76 24.46 5.18 16.42
CA ARG A 76 24.94 6.51 16.81
C ARG A 76 23.97 7.51 16.18
N ALA A 77 23.23 8.25 17.03
CA ALA A 77 22.51 9.41 16.57
C ALA A 77 23.56 10.24 15.81
N ARG A 78 23.43 10.32 14.49
CA ARG A 78 24.14 11.36 13.76
C ARG A 78 23.54 12.63 14.35
N ASP A 79 24.31 13.31 15.19
CA ASP A 79 23.95 14.61 15.73
C ASP A 79 23.60 15.46 14.51
N PHE A 80 22.31 15.61 14.23
CA PHE A 80 21.83 16.57 13.27
C PHE A 80 21.82 17.88 14.05
N PRO A 81 22.73 18.82 13.77
CA PRO A 81 22.67 20.13 14.39
C PRO A 81 21.29 20.71 14.05
N ILE A 82 20.53 21.01 15.09
CA ILE A 82 19.31 21.77 14.99
C ILE A 82 19.78 23.23 15.07
N GLU A 83 19.89 23.89 13.93
CA GLU A 83 20.06 25.36 13.86
C GLU A 83 18.81 26.08 14.34
#